data_AF-A0A9D1U7E0-F1
#
_entry.id   AF-A0A9D1U7E0-F1
#
_cell.length_a   1.000
_cell.length_b   1.000
_cell.length_c   1.000
_cell.angle_alpha   90.00
_cell.angle_beta   90.00
_cell.angle_gamma   90.00
#
_symmetry.space_group_name_H-M   'P 1'
#
loop_
_entity.id
_entity.type
_entity.pdbx_description
1 polymer ?
#
loop_
_entity_poly.entity_id
_entity_poly.type
_entity_poly.pdbx_seq_one_letter_code
_entity_poly.pdbx_strand_id
1 'polypeptide(L)'
;MRTGREVLYRALRLLGYTDGYGRVDGARDAELLRRGTAAVEQIYADLCRVAASGGTDGWEGDLDSPLPLSPETVNDVMPYGVAMLLAQGESDGDAQSLYASLYNAKRAGTPRPSTRRTDVLPRFIG
;
A
#
# COMPACT_ATOMS: atom_id res chain seq x y z
N MET A 1 12.55 -2.05 -4.69
CA MET A 1 11.50 -3.07 -4.50
C MET A 1 10.65 -3.10 -5.77
N ARG A 2 10.22 -4.28 -6.19
CA ARG A 2 9.43 -4.53 -7.40
C ARG A 2 8.18 -5.35 -7.09
N THR A 3 8.13 -6.13 -6.01
CA THR A 3 7.02 -7.08 -5.74
C THR A 3 6.29 -6.79 -4.44
N GLY A 4 5.08 -7.33 -4.30
CA GLY A 4 4.29 -7.22 -3.07
C GLY A 4 4.97 -7.84 -1.85
N ARG A 5 5.71 -8.95 -2.04
CA ARG A 5 6.47 -9.62 -0.98
C ARG A 5 7.55 -8.73 -0.39
N GLU A 6 8.28 -8.00 -1.23
CA GLU A 6 9.28 -7.06 -0.75
C GLU A 6 8.64 -5.93 0.05
N VAL A 7 7.50 -5.41 -0.41
CA VAL A 7 6.71 -4.40 0.33
C VAL A 7 6.30 -4.91 1.70
N LEU A 8 5.76 -6.13 1.77
CA LEU A 8 5.38 -6.77 3.02
C LEU A 8 6.56 -6.92 3.98
N TYR A 9 7.70 -7.43 3.51
CA TYR A 9 8.89 -7.54 4.36
C TYR A 9 9.42 -6.20 4.85
N ARG A 10 9.33 -5.16 4.02
CA ARG A 10 9.70 -3.81 4.47
C ARG A 10 8.75 -3.30 5.54
N ALA A 11 7.44 -3.54 5.41
CA ALA A 11 6.45 -3.18 6.42
C ALA A 11 6.69 -3.91 7.75
N LEU A 12 6.99 -5.21 7.71
CA LEU A 12 7.31 -5.99 8.91
C LEU A 12 8.58 -5.48 9.61
N ARG A 13 9.60 -5.08 8.83
CA ARG A 13 10.81 -4.44 9.40
C ARG A 13 10.52 -3.08 10.02
N LEU A 14 9.63 -2.28 9.43
CA LEU A 14 9.21 -0.99 10.01
C LEU A 14 8.57 -1.22 11.38
N LEU A 15 7.67 -2.20 11.47
CA LEU A 15 6.98 -2.57 12.71
C LEU A 15 7.87 -3.26 13.76
N GLY A 16 9.11 -3.61 13.42
CA GLY A 16 9.94 -4.43 14.30
C GLY A 16 9.39 -5.85 14.51
N TYR A 17 8.51 -6.32 13.62
CA TYR A 17 7.91 -7.66 13.68
C TYR A 17 8.84 -8.76 13.12
N THR A 18 10.12 -8.42 12.93
CA THR A 18 11.18 -9.34 12.55
C THR A 18 12.09 -9.59 13.75
N ASP A 19 12.68 -10.78 13.85
CA ASP A 19 13.70 -11.07 14.85
C ASP A 19 14.96 -10.19 14.67
N GLY A 20 15.92 -10.28 15.60
CA GLY A 20 17.20 -9.56 15.52
C GLY A 20 18.04 -9.86 14.28
N TYR A 21 17.70 -10.89 13.51
CA TYR A 21 18.31 -11.26 12.23
C TYR A 21 17.47 -10.82 11.01
N GLY A 22 16.36 -10.12 11.24
CA GLY A 22 15.45 -9.65 10.20
C GLY A 22 14.57 -10.75 9.59
N ARG A 23 14.46 -11.92 10.23
CA ARG A 23 13.54 -13.00 9.83
C ARG A 23 12.18 -12.80 10.47
N VAL A 24 11.14 -13.09 9.69
CA VAL A 24 9.78 -13.20 10.19
C VAL A 24 9.68 -14.54 10.93
N ASP A 25 9.16 -14.54 12.16
CA ASP A 25 9.12 -15.75 12.99
C ASP A 25 8.16 -16.78 12.39
N GLY A 26 8.69 -17.96 12.06
CA GLY A 26 8.04 -18.92 11.17
C GLY A 26 6.75 -19.56 11.69
N ALA A 27 6.50 -19.44 13.00
CA ALA A 27 5.29 -19.96 13.65
C ALA A 27 4.10 -18.97 13.62
N ARG A 28 4.36 -17.67 13.37
CA ARG A 28 3.33 -16.64 13.10
C ARG A 28 2.93 -16.57 11.61
N ASP A 29 3.56 -17.39 10.77
CA ASP A 29 3.69 -17.14 9.33
C ASP A 29 2.38 -17.12 8.55
N ALA A 30 1.52 -18.14 8.61
CA ALA A 30 0.45 -18.26 7.61
C ALA A 30 -0.64 -17.19 7.74
N GLU A 31 -1.03 -16.85 8.96
CA GLU A 31 -2.08 -15.85 9.20
C GLU A 31 -1.55 -14.43 9.01
N LEU A 32 -0.34 -14.15 9.49
CA LEU A 32 0.32 -12.87 9.26
C LEU A 32 0.59 -12.64 7.77
N LEU A 33 1.00 -13.69 7.03
CA LEU A 33 1.17 -13.62 5.58
C LEU A 33 -0.17 -13.39 4.87
N ARG A 34 -1.26 -14.08 5.24
CA ARG A 34 -2.59 -13.84 4.66
C ARG A 34 -3.06 -12.40 4.87
N ARG A 35 -2.93 -11.89 6.10
CA ARG A 35 -3.25 -10.48 6.42
C ARG A 35 -2.31 -9.52 5.69
N GLY A 36 -1.04 -9.87 5.59
CA GLY A 36 -0.03 -9.14 4.83
C GLY A 36 -0.39 -9.02 3.35
N THR A 37 -0.81 -10.12 2.72
CA THR A 37 -1.30 -10.13 1.33
C THR A 37 -2.50 -9.20 1.17
N ALA A 38 -3.52 -9.35 2.02
CA ALA A 38 -4.70 -8.49 1.97
C ALA A 38 -4.35 -7.00 2.19
N ALA A 39 -3.40 -6.70 3.07
CA ALA A 39 -2.92 -5.33 3.29
C ALA A 39 -2.20 -4.77 2.06
N VAL A 40 -1.35 -5.56 1.40
CA VAL A 40 -0.66 -5.18 0.15
C VAL A 40 -1.69 -4.90 -0.95
N GLU A 41 -2.70 -5.76 -1.13
CA GLU A 41 -3.81 -5.57 -2.07
C GLU A 41 -4.61 -4.32 -1.80
N GLN A 42 -4.98 -4.09 -0.54
CA GLN A 42 -5.77 -2.92 -0.17
C GLN A 42 -5.02 -1.61 -0.45
N ILE A 43 -3.72 -1.55 -0.10
CA ILE A 43 -2.91 -0.35 -0.33
C ILE A 43 -2.59 -0.17 -1.82
N TYR A 44 -2.33 -1.25 -2.55
CA TYR A 44 -2.16 -1.20 -4.00
C TYR A 44 -3.41 -0.61 -4.67
N ALA A 45 -4.60 -1.14 -4.36
CA ALA A 45 -5.86 -0.67 -4.93
C ALA A 45 -6.13 0.80 -4.58
N ASP A 46 -5.75 1.23 -3.39
CA ASP A 46 -5.86 2.64 -3.00
C ASP A 46 -4.92 3.56 -3.81
N LEU A 47 -3.65 3.17 -3.97
CA LEU A 47 -2.66 3.94 -4.71
C LEU A 47 -2.98 3.98 -6.22
N CYS A 48 -3.52 2.91 -6.79
CA CYS A 48 -4.03 2.91 -8.17
C CYS A 48 -5.14 3.96 -8.37
N ARG A 49 -6.07 4.08 -7.41
CA ARG A 49 -7.12 5.12 -7.47
C ARG A 49 -6.55 6.54 -7.39
N VAL A 50 -5.51 6.75 -6.57
CA VAL A 50 -4.90 8.07 -6.38
C VAL A 50 -4.02 8.48 -7.55
N ALA A 51 -3.28 7.54 -8.13
CA ALA A 51 -2.42 7.77 -9.28
C ALA A 51 -3.20 8.03 -10.58
N ALA A 52 -4.54 7.93 -10.56
CA ALA A 52 -5.43 8.16 -11.70
C ALA A 52 -5.00 7.41 -12.99
N SER A 53 -4.36 6.25 -12.83
CA SER A 53 -4.09 5.28 -13.89
C SER A 53 -5.34 4.48 -14.30
N GLY A 54 -6.51 4.79 -13.74
CA GLY A 54 -7.82 4.37 -14.26
C GLY A 54 -8.16 2.88 -14.14
N GLY A 55 -7.24 2.02 -13.70
CA GLY A 55 -7.49 0.60 -13.54
C GLY A 55 -6.71 -0.03 -12.39
N THR A 56 -7.36 -0.92 -11.65
CA THR A 56 -6.72 -1.93 -10.78
C THR A 56 -6.21 -3.13 -11.60
N ASP A 57 -6.48 -3.14 -12.90
CA ASP A 57 -6.47 -4.30 -13.82
C ASP A 57 -5.11 -4.99 -14.04
N GLY A 58 -4.06 -4.59 -13.33
CA GLY A 58 -2.70 -5.10 -13.56
C GLY A 58 -2.15 -6.07 -12.51
N TRP A 59 -2.78 -6.22 -11.35
CA TRP A 59 -2.19 -7.04 -10.26
C TRP A 59 -3.20 -8.03 -9.69
N GLU A 60 -2.88 -9.32 -9.80
CA GLU A 60 -3.74 -10.46 -9.44
C GLU A 60 -3.59 -10.91 -7.98
N GLY A 61 -2.99 -10.09 -7.11
CA GLY A 61 -2.77 -10.42 -5.70
C GLY A 61 -1.60 -11.36 -5.42
N ASP A 62 -0.85 -11.76 -6.45
CA ASP A 62 0.39 -12.53 -6.28
C ASP A 62 1.53 -11.63 -5.76
N LEU A 63 1.97 -11.90 -4.54
CA LEU A 63 3.05 -11.17 -3.87
C LEU A 63 4.41 -11.32 -4.56
N ASP A 64 4.64 -12.38 -5.32
CA ASP A 64 5.88 -12.56 -6.09
C ASP A 64 5.85 -11.84 -7.44
N SER A 65 4.66 -11.49 -7.92
CA SER A 65 4.51 -10.76 -9.16
C SER A 65 4.90 -9.27 -9.00
N PRO A 66 5.49 -8.66 -10.05
CA PRO A 66 5.79 -7.24 -10.04
C PRO A 66 4.54 -6.37 -9.88
N LEU A 67 4.64 -5.31 -9.09
CA LEU A 67 3.57 -4.34 -8.90
C LEU A 67 3.60 -3.31 -10.04
N PRO A 68 2.49 -3.09 -10.77
CA PRO A 68 2.40 -2.13 -11.88
C PRO A 68 2.22 -0.68 -11.39
N LEU A 69 3.03 -0.27 -10.42
CA LEU A 69 3.10 1.10 -9.89
C LEU A 69 4.50 1.68 -10.14
N SER A 70 4.65 3.00 -10.03
CA SER A 70 5.99 3.60 -10.12
C SER A 70 6.88 3.06 -8.99
N PRO A 71 8.18 2.82 -9.23
CA PRO A 71 9.10 2.35 -8.20
C PRO A 71 9.11 3.26 -6.97
N GLU A 72 9.00 4.58 -7.16
CA GLU A 72 8.89 5.56 -6.07
C GLU A 72 7.65 5.31 -5.21
N THR A 73 6.50 5.07 -5.82
CA THR A 73 5.26 4.74 -5.09
C THR A 73 5.39 3.44 -4.29
N VAL A 74 5.98 2.41 -4.90
CA VAL A 74 6.18 1.09 -4.27
C VAL A 74 7.19 1.15 -3.12
N ASN A 75 8.28 1.91 -3.25
CA ASN A 75 9.33 1.97 -2.23
C ASN A 75 8.98 2.97 -1.11
N ASP A 76 8.45 4.13 -1.48
CA ASP A 76 8.33 5.26 -0.57
C ASP A 76 6.96 5.37 0.06
N VAL A 77 5.88 4.90 -0.57
CA VAL A 77 4.51 5.09 -0.06
C VAL A 77 3.95 3.78 0.49
N MET A 78 3.97 2.73 -0.32
CA MET A 78 3.28 1.47 -0.09
C MET A 78 3.63 0.78 1.25
N PRO A 79 4.90 0.68 1.68
CA PRO A 79 5.27 -0.05 2.90
C PRO A 79 4.68 0.57 4.18
N TYR A 80 4.49 1.89 4.20
CA TYR A 80 3.91 2.59 5.34
C TYR A 80 2.40 2.31 5.47
N GLY A 81 1.68 2.24 4.35
CA GLY A 81 0.28 1.85 4.34
C GLY A 81 0.08 0.39 4.78
N VAL A 82 0.96 -0.51 4.32
CA VAL A 82 0.91 -1.93 4.72
C VAL A 82 1.25 -2.06 6.21
N ALA A 83 2.25 -1.35 6.71
CA ALA A 83 2.60 -1.32 8.13
C ALA A 83 1.43 -0.81 9.00
N MET A 84 0.74 0.24 8.56
CA MET A 84 -0.46 0.76 9.23
C MET A 84 -1.55 -0.30 9.37
N LEU A 85 -1.88 -1.02 8.30
CA LEU A 85 -2.94 -2.04 8.32
C LEU A 85 -2.56 -3.26 9.18
N LEU A 86 -1.28 -3.66 9.14
CA LEU A 86 -0.79 -4.75 10.00
C LEU A 86 -0.79 -4.35 11.48
N ALA A 87 -0.34 -3.13 11.82
CA ALA A 87 -0.40 -2.61 13.19
C ALA A 87 -1.84 -2.57 13.73
N GLN A 88 -2.80 -2.13 12.90
CA GLN A 88 -4.22 -2.15 13.25
C GLN A 88 -4.70 -3.57 13.58
N GLY A 89 -4.31 -4.56 12.79
CA GLY A 89 -4.68 -5.97 13.03
C GLY A 89 -4.09 -6.55 14.33
N GLU A 90 -2.92 -6.07 14.75
CA GLU A 90 -2.27 -6.48 16.00
C GLU A 90 -2.66 -5.60 17.21
N SER A 91 -3.60 -4.67 17.03
CA SER A 91 -4.01 -3.69 18.06
C SER A 91 -2.87 -2.80 18.57
N ASP A 92 -1.84 -2.55 17.74
CA ASP A 92 -0.75 -1.60 18.02
C ASP A 92 -1.16 -0.20 17.55
N GLY A 93 -1.87 0.52 18.44
CA GLY A 93 -2.44 1.85 18.14
C GLY A 93 -1.39 2.94 17.90
N ASP A 94 -0.22 2.84 18.54
CA ASP A 94 0.87 3.81 18.39
C ASP A 94 1.52 3.67 17.02
N ALA A 95 1.89 2.44 16.62
CA ALA A 95 2.43 2.17 15.30
C ALA A 95 1.40 2.47 14.21
N GLN A 96 0.12 2.10 14.42
CA GLN A 96 -0.96 2.42 13.49
C GLN A 96 -1.05 3.94 13.24
N SER A 97 -1.07 4.76 14.30
CA SER A 97 -1.21 6.21 14.20
C SER A 97 -0.01 6.88 13.52
N LEU A 98 1.21 6.42 13.85
CA LEU A 98 2.44 6.87 13.22
C LEU A 98 2.46 6.56 11.72
N TYR A 99 2.21 5.30 11.35
CA TYR A 99 2.28 4.89 9.95
C TYR A 99 1.11 5.40 9.10
N ALA A 100 -0.07 5.61 9.68
CA ALA A 100 -1.16 6.32 9.02
C ALA A 100 -0.76 7.74 8.64
N SER A 101 -0.13 8.47 9.55
CA SER A 101 0.33 9.85 9.31
C SER A 101 1.38 9.91 8.20
N LEU A 102 2.37 9.01 8.23
CA LEU A 102 3.40 8.89 7.20
C LEU A 102 2.83 8.49 5.84
N TYR A 103 1.95 7.49 5.81
CA TYR A 103 1.30 7.03 4.59
C TYR A 103 0.50 8.16 3.94
N ASN A 104 -0.34 8.88 4.70
CA ASN A 104 -1.15 9.98 4.19
C ASN A 104 -0.28 11.13 3.63
N ALA A 105 0.78 11.52 4.34
CA ALA A 105 1.69 12.56 3.89
C ALA A 105 2.38 12.18 2.56
N LYS A 106 2.84 10.94 2.44
CA LYS A 106 3.54 10.46 1.24
C LYS A 106 2.60 10.21 0.06
N ARG A 107 1.41 9.68 0.31
CA ARG A 107 0.33 9.51 -0.67
C ARG A 107 -0.13 10.85 -1.27
N ALA A 108 -0.16 11.91 -0.46
CA ALA A 108 -0.48 13.26 -0.94
C ALA A 108 0.59 13.81 -1.90
N GLY A 109 1.85 13.41 -1.74
CA GLY A 109 2.97 13.80 -2.60
C GLY A 109 3.11 12.96 -3.87
N THR A 110 2.33 11.88 -4.05
CA THR A 110 2.38 11.05 -5.25
C THR A 110 1.93 11.87 -6.48
N PRO A 111 2.70 11.88 -7.59
CA PRO A 111 2.34 12.61 -8.79
C PRO A 111 0.96 12.19 -9.29
N ARG A 112 0.04 13.15 -9.37
CA ARG A 112 -1.28 12.95 -9.97
C ARG A 112 -1.23 13.37 -11.43
N PRO A 113 -1.69 12.55 -12.39
CA PRO A 113 -1.87 13.04 -13.74
C PRO A 113 -2.81 14.23 -13.69
N SER A 114 -2.44 15.30 -14.39
CA SER A 114 -3.18 16.56 -14.46
C SER A 114 -4.46 16.40 -15.28
N THR A 115 -5.30 15.41 -14.97
CA THR A 115 -6.62 15.30 -15.56
C THR A 115 -7.48 16.35 -14.89
N ARG A 116 -7.55 17.53 -15.50
CA ARG A 116 -8.51 18.57 -15.14
C ARG A 116 -9.91 18.02 -15.48
N ARG A 117 -10.57 17.38 -14.52
CA ARG A 117 -12.00 17.09 -14.61
C ARG A 117 -12.72 18.43 -14.54
N THR A 118 -13.09 18.96 -15.70
CA THR A 118 -14.03 20.08 -15.78
C THR A 118 -15.41 19.52 -15.52
N ASP A 119 -16.01 19.92 -14.41
CA ASP A 119 -17.43 19.70 -14.16
C ASP A 119 -18.22 20.46 -15.23
N VAL A 120 -18.92 19.74 -16.10
CA VAL A 120 -19.78 20.34 -17.12
C VAL A 120 -21.22 20.02 -16.78
N LEU A 121 -22.01 21.05 -16.53
CA LEU A 121 -23.47 20.92 -16.46
C LEU A 121 -23.99 20.48 -17.84
N PRO A 122 -24.88 19.49 -17.92
CA PRO A 122 -25.49 19.10 -19.19
C PRO A 122 -26.24 20.31 -19.75
N ARG A 123 -25.78 20.84 -20.88
CA ARG A 123 -26.50 21.88 -21.61
C ARG A 123 -27.70 21.25 -22.29
N PHE A 124 -28.89 21.53 -21.79
CA PHE A 124 -30.13 21.31 -22.55
C PHE A 124 -30.06 22.16 -23.82
N ILE A 125 -30.01 21.52 -24.97
CA ILE A 125 -30.22 22.17 -26.27
C ILE A 125 -31.73 22.11 -26.49
N GLY A 126 -32.40 23.24 -26.31
CA GLY A 126 -33.81 23.47 -26.61
C GLY A 126 -33.94 24.64 -27.57
#